data_AF-A0AAD8BMC2-F1
#
_entry.id   AF-A0AAD8BMC2-F1
#
_cell.length_a   1.000
_cell.length_b   1.000
_cell.length_c   1.000
_cell.angle_alpha   90.00
_cell.angle_beta   90.00
_cell.angle_gamma   90.00
#
_symmetry.space_group_name_H-M   'P 1'
#
loop_
_entity.id
_entity.type
_entity.pdbx_description
1 polymer ?
#
loop_
_entity_poly.entity_id
_entity_poly.type
_entity_poly.pdbx_seq_one_letter_code
_entity_poly.pdbx_strand_id
1 'polypeptide(L)'
;MEASRHLDVVTVRGYSEIKSALRKADKVQYDNIYVFFTGDKDQNGVSWCPDCVRAEPFIHGSLDKTKGRSIFFWCYVGERDKWKNPRNQFRVDPVFQLKCIPTLIKIGTQKRLTEAQCCRDDLLDLIFDNDSDERRASARTNVSSSASKQCCMCILF
;
A
#
# COMPACT_ATOMS: atom_id res chain seq x y z
N MET A 1 -17.93 3.74 23.39
CA MET A 1 -16.67 4.47 23.08
C MET A 1 -16.40 4.28 21.61
N GLU A 2 -16.77 5.27 20.81
CA GLU A 2 -16.62 5.20 19.35
C GLU A 2 -15.18 5.58 19.04
N ALA A 3 -14.33 4.57 18.80
CA ALA A 3 -12.98 4.80 18.30
C ALA A 3 -13.12 5.66 17.04
N SER A 4 -12.64 6.91 17.10
CA SER A 4 -12.78 7.86 15.99
C SER A 4 -12.18 7.23 14.73
N ARG A 5 -13.06 6.87 13.80
CA ARG A 5 -12.69 6.39 12.46
C ARG A 5 -12.07 7.57 11.75
N HIS A 6 -10.75 7.57 11.62
CA HIS A 6 -10.03 8.61 10.92
C HIS A 6 -9.45 7.98 9.67
N LEU A 7 -10.14 8.17 8.54
CA LEU A 7 -9.69 7.74 7.23
C LEU A 7 -9.17 8.95 6.45
N ASP A 8 -7.87 8.97 6.20
CA ASP A 8 -7.26 9.94 5.30
C ASP A 8 -7.23 9.39 3.87
N VAL A 9 -7.90 10.05 2.92
CA VAL A 9 -7.87 9.66 1.51
C VAL A 9 -6.94 10.60 0.76
N VAL A 10 -5.89 10.04 0.16
CA VAL A 10 -4.87 10.79 -0.57
C VAL A 10 -4.79 10.27 -2.00
N THR A 11 -4.93 11.18 -2.97
CA THR A 11 -4.71 10.86 -4.38
C THR A 11 -3.25 11.11 -4.75
N VAL A 12 -2.63 10.16 -5.45
CA VAL A 12 -1.26 10.26 -5.95
C VAL A 12 -1.17 9.79 -7.40
N ARG A 13 -0.23 10.33 -8.16
CA ARG A 13 -0.01 10.01 -9.58
C ARG A 13 1.42 9.57 -9.83
N GLY A 14 1.57 8.31 -10.25
CA GLY A 14 2.86 7.74 -10.61
C GLY A 14 3.67 7.22 -9.43
N TYR A 15 4.74 6.52 -9.78
CA TYR A 15 5.51 5.70 -8.84
C TYR A 15 6.27 6.53 -7.79
N SER A 16 6.92 7.62 -8.20
CA SER A 16 7.70 8.47 -7.29
C SER A 16 6.84 9.07 -6.18
N GLU A 17 5.62 9.50 -6.52
CA GLU A 17 4.69 10.12 -5.59
C GLU A 17 4.19 9.13 -4.55
N ILE A 18 3.72 7.94 -4.95
CA ILE A 18 3.27 6.93 -3.99
C ILE A 18 4.39 6.49 -3.05
N LYS A 19 5.64 6.33 -3.54
CA LYS A 19 6.77 5.97 -2.67
C LYS A 19 7.07 7.08 -1.66
N SER A 20 6.94 8.34 -2.06
CA SER A 20 7.10 9.48 -1.15
C SER A 20 5.98 9.53 -0.11
N ALA A 21 4.74 9.32 -0.54
CA ALA A 21 3.57 9.31 0.33
C ALA A 21 3.63 8.18 1.36
N LEU A 22 4.03 6.96 0.95
CA LEU A 22 4.22 5.83 1.86
C LEU A 22 5.31 6.11 2.90
N ARG A 23 6.45 6.71 2.52
CA ARG A 23 7.48 7.11 3.49
C ARG A 23 6.99 8.15 4.50
N LYS A 24 6.06 9.02 4.10
CA LYS A 24 5.45 10.00 5.02
C LYS A 24 4.45 9.31 5.95
N ALA A 25 3.62 8.42 5.42
CA ALA A 25 2.65 7.65 6.20
C ALA A 25 3.32 6.78 7.28
N ASP A 26 4.48 6.19 6.96
CA ASP A 26 5.28 5.40 7.91
C ASP A 26 5.72 6.21 9.14
N LYS A 27 6.06 7.49 8.95
CA LYS A 27 6.42 8.40 10.05
C LYS A 27 5.24 8.79 10.95
N VAL A 28 4.04 8.84 10.37
CA VAL A 28 2.80 9.22 11.07
C VAL A 28 2.21 8.04 11.85
N GLN A 29 2.65 6.81 11.56
CA GLN A 29 2.21 5.56 12.21
C GLN A 29 0.68 5.36 12.13
N TYR A 30 0.17 5.22 10.90
CA TYR A 30 -1.19 4.74 10.67
C TYR A 30 -1.33 3.27 11.08
N ASP A 31 -2.50 2.89 11.62
CA ASP A 31 -2.82 1.49 11.93
C ASP A 31 -2.98 0.67 10.65
N ASN A 32 -3.55 1.29 9.60
CA ASN A 32 -3.75 0.65 8.31
C ASN A 32 -3.37 1.59 7.17
N ILE A 33 -2.64 1.05 6.20
CA ILE A 33 -2.25 1.75 4.98
C ILE A 33 -2.74 0.93 3.80
N TYR A 34 -3.65 1.51 3.01
CA TYR A 34 -4.21 0.90 1.82
C TYR A 34 -3.73 1.63 0.58
N VAL A 35 -3.46 0.90 -0.49
CA VAL A 35 -3.14 1.50 -1.80
C VAL A 35 -3.98 0.83 -2.87
N PHE A 36 -4.79 1.62 -3.56
CA PHE A 36 -5.56 1.20 -4.73
C PHE A 36 -4.90 1.73 -5.99
N PHE A 37 -4.40 0.82 -6.82
CA PHE A 37 -3.75 1.12 -8.08
C PHE A 37 -4.77 1.06 -9.22
N THR A 38 -4.92 2.16 -9.93
CA THR A 38 -5.90 2.34 -11.01
C THR A 38 -5.28 3.06 -12.21
N GLY A 39 -5.90 2.90 -13.38
CA GLY A 39 -5.47 3.58 -14.60
C GLY A 39 -5.82 5.06 -14.58
N ASP A 40 -4.97 5.90 -15.18
CA ASP A 40 -5.25 7.32 -15.37
C ASP A 40 -6.62 7.58 -15.99
N LYS A 41 -7.24 8.67 -15.53
CA LYS A 41 -8.49 9.19 -16.07
C LYS A 41 -8.23 10.17 -17.20
N ASP A 42 -9.08 10.12 -18.21
CA ASP A 42 -9.14 11.11 -19.28
C ASP A 42 -9.74 12.44 -18.78
N GLN A 43 -9.94 13.39 -19.71
CA GLN A 43 -10.56 14.69 -19.43
C GLN A 43 -12.01 14.60 -18.91
N ASN A 44 -12.70 13.48 -19.14
CA ASN A 44 -14.05 13.22 -18.66
C ASN A 44 -14.06 12.53 -17.29
N GLY A 45 -12.89 12.28 -16.70
CA GLY A 45 -12.78 11.57 -15.42
C GLY A 45 -12.94 10.06 -15.56
N VAL A 46 -12.86 9.50 -16.77
CA VAL A 46 -13.03 8.06 -17.02
C VAL A 46 -11.68 7.39 -17.18
N SER A 47 -11.44 6.31 -16.44
CA SER A 47 -10.19 5.56 -16.57
C SER A 47 -10.11 4.88 -17.93
N TRP A 48 -8.94 4.84 -18.54
CA TRP A 48 -8.70 4.07 -19.78
C TRP A 48 -8.87 2.56 -19.59
N CYS A 49 -8.93 2.08 -18.35
CA CYS A 49 -9.13 0.68 -17.98
C CYS A 49 -10.60 0.43 -17.58
N PRO A 50 -11.36 -0.36 -18.36
CA PRO A 50 -12.75 -0.68 -18.04
C PRO A 50 -12.95 -1.34 -16.68
N ASP A 51 -12.01 -2.20 -16.26
CA ASP A 51 -12.07 -2.87 -14.95
C ASP A 51 -11.91 -1.88 -13.81
N CYS A 52 -11.07 -0.86 -13.99
CA CYS A 52 -10.91 0.21 -13.02
C CYS A 52 -12.21 1.02 -12.86
N VAL A 53 -12.90 1.32 -13.97
CA VAL A 53 -14.21 2.00 -13.94
C VAL A 53 -15.25 1.15 -13.22
N ARG A 54 -15.27 -0.16 -13.44
CA ARG A 54 -16.20 -1.07 -12.76
C ARG A 54 -15.94 -1.19 -11.26
N ALA A 55 -14.67 -1.22 -10.84
CA ALA A 55 -14.30 -1.39 -9.44
C ALA A 55 -14.47 -0.12 -8.59
N GLU A 56 -14.29 1.06 -9.18
CA GLU A 56 -14.36 2.36 -8.49
C GLU A 56 -15.56 2.53 -7.55
N PRO A 57 -16.82 2.24 -7.93
CA PRO A 57 -17.96 2.38 -7.02
C PRO A 57 -17.91 1.43 -5.80
N PHE A 58 -17.40 0.21 -5.98
CA PHE A 58 -17.27 -0.77 -4.88
C PHE A 58 -16.22 -0.34 -3.87
N ILE A 59 -15.08 0.17 -4.37
CA ILE A 59 -14.03 0.72 -3.52
C ILE A 59 -14.58 1.89 -2.70
N HIS A 60 -15.22 2.87 -3.34
CA HIS A 60 -15.81 4.00 -2.64
C HIS A 60 -16.84 3.59 -1.59
N GLY A 61 -17.74 2.66 -1.92
CA GLY A 61 -18.77 2.16 -0.99
C GLY A 61 -18.22 1.38 0.21
N SER A 62 -16.97 0.93 0.14
CA SER A 62 -16.33 0.11 1.18
C SER A 62 -15.36 0.87 2.07
N LEU A 63 -14.99 2.12 1.74
CA LEU A 63 -14.05 2.93 2.52
C LEU A 63 -14.52 3.19 3.95
N ASP A 64 -15.83 3.37 4.15
CA ASP A 64 -16.44 3.63 5.47
C ASP A 64 -16.32 2.44 6.43
N LYS A 65 -15.97 1.25 5.92
CA LYS A 65 -15.78 0.03 6.70
C LYS A 65 -14.41 -0.02 7.38
N THR A 66 -13.48 0.86 6.98
CA THR A 66 -12.15 0.97 7.59
C THR A 66 -12.23 1.25 9.09
N LYS A 67 -11.29 0.68 9.85
CA LYS A 67 -11.21 0.81 11.31
C LYS A 67 -9.86 1.43 11.72
N GLY A 68 -9.82 1.99 12.93
CA GLY A 68 -8.62 2.65 13.46
C GLY A 68 -8.23 3.89 12.66
N ARG A 69 -6.99 4.36 12.86
CA ARG A 69 -6.40 5.44 12.09
C ARG A 69 -5.88 4.88 10.77
N SER A 70 -6.64 5.06 9.69
CA SER A 70 -6.35 4.50 8.38
C SER A 70 -5.98 5.58 7.37
N ILE A 71 -5.12 5.24 6.41
CA ILE A 71 -4.87 6.05 5.22
C ILE A 71 -5.10 5.20 3.98
N PHE A 72 -5.77 5.79 2.99
CA PHE A 72 -6.06 5.18 1.71
C PHE A 72 -5.46 6.01 0.58
N PHE A 73 -4.60 5.38 -0.22
CA PHE A 73 -3.99 5.99 -1.39
C PHE A 73 -4.73 5.60 -2.66
N TRP A 74 -5.30 6.58 -3.35
CA TRP A 74 -5.78 6.44 -4.71
C TRP A 74 -4.61 6.68 -5.67
N CYS A 75 -4.01 5.61 -6.16
CA CYS A 75 -2.76 5.65 -6.93
C CYS A 75 -3.01 5.43 -8.42
N TYR A 76 -2.81 6.49 -9.19
CA TYR A 76 -2.86 6.45 -10.64
C TYR A 76 -1.53 5.93 -11.21
N VAL A 77 -1.58 4.84 -11.97
CA VAL A 77 -0.36 4.17 -12.48
C VAL A 77 0.21 4.82 -13.75
N GLY A 78 -0.45 5.84 -14.28
CA GLY A 78 -0.11 6.51 -15.54
C GLY A 78 -0.96 6.03 -16.72
N GLU A 79 -0.52 6.45 -17.89
CA GLU A 79 -1.11 6.09 -19.18
C GLU A 79 -0.95 4.60 -19.49
N ARG A 80 -1.88 4.07 -20.30
CA ARG A 80 -1.96 2.67 -20.68
C ARG A 80 -0.64 2.10 -21.23
N ASP A 81 0.05 2.85 -22.07
CA ASP A 81 1.28 2.37 -22.73
C ASP A 81 2.44 2.25 -21.74
N LYS A 82 2.54 3.20 -20.80
CA LYS A 82 3.50 3.14 -19.70
C LYS A 82 3.20 1.96 -18.77
N TRP A 83 1.92 1.69 -18.49
CA TRP A 83 1.49 0.55 -17.66
C TRP A 83 1.81 -0.81 -18.29
N LYS A 84 1.62 -0.97 -19.60
CA LYS A 84 1.88 -2.22 -20.32
C LYS A 84 3.36 -2.60 -20.37
N ASN A 85 4.27 -1.64 -20.21
CA ASN A 85 5.70 -1.91 -20.20
C ASN A 85 6.07 -2.89 -19.07
N PRO A 86 6.70 -4.05 -19.35
CA PRO A 86 7.12 -5.00 -18.32
C PRO A 86 8.10 -4.42 -17.30
N ARG A 87 8.88 -3.40 -17.69
CA ARG A 87 9.81 -2.66 -16.83
C ARG A 87 9.15 -1.50 -16.07
N ASN A 88 7.82 -1.38 -16.13
CA ASN A 88 7.09 -0.41 -15.34
C ASN A 88 7.42 -0.59 -13.85
N GLN A 89 7.74 0.51 -13.18
CA GLN A 89 8.23 0.49 -11.80
C GLN A 89 7.23 -0.16 -10.82
N PHE A 90 5.92 -0.04 -11.05
CA PHE A 90 4.91 -0.71 -10.24
C PHE A 90 4.93 -2.24 -10.39
N ARG A 91 5.36 -2.76 -11.54
CA ARG A 91 5.43 -4.20 -11.82
C ARG A 91 6.68 -4.85 -11.23
N VAL A 92 7.79 -4.12 -11.19
CA VAL A 92 9.10 -4.62 -10.73
C VAL A 92 9.41 -4.25 -9.28
N ASP A 93 8.71 -3.29 -8.68
CA ASP A 93 8.89 -2.94 -7.28
C ASP A 93 8.56 -4.15 -6.38
N PRO A 94 9.44 -4.53 -5.43
CA PRO A 94 9.29 -5.74 -4.65
C PRO A 94 8.12 -5.70 -3.65
N VAL A 95 7.62 -4.50 -3.29
CA VAL A 95 6.48 -4.32 -2.40
C VAL A 95 5.17 -4.42 -3.20
N PHE A 96 5.11 -3.81 -4.38
CA PHE A 96 3.88 -3.78 -5.16
C PHE A 96 3.70 -4.98 -6.08
N GLN A 97 4.74 -5.33 -6.84
CA GLN A 97 4.78 -6.43 -7.82
C GLN A 97 3.49 -6.56 -8.66
N LEU A 98 2.93 -5.44 -9.11
CA LEU A 98 1.61 -5.45 -9.73
C LEU A 98 1.59 -6.29 -11.01
N LYS A 99 0.60 -7.16 -11.14
CA LYS A 99 0.39 -7.99 -12.34
C LYS A 99 -0.70 -7.41 -13.24
N CYS A 100 -1.74 -6.86 -12.63
CA CYS A 100 -2.90 -6.25 -13.27
C CYS A 100 -3.35 -5.00 -12.50
N ILE A 101 -4.28 -4.25 -13.10
CA ILE A 101 -5.07 -3.21 -12.43
C ILE A 101 -6.54 -3.44 -12.77
N PRO A 102 -7.49 -3.07 -11.91
CA PRO A 102 -7.28 -2.46 -10.58
C PRO A 102 -6.66 -3.46 -9.60
N THR A 103 -5.82 -2.97 -8.68
CA THR A 103 -5.29 -3.78 -7.57
C THR A 103 -5.38 -2.99 -6.27
N LEU A 104 -5.97 -3.57 -5.23
CA LEU A 104 -5.96 -3.05 -3.86
C LEU A 104 -4.94 -3.83 -3.02
N ILE A 105 -4.09 -3.14 -2.27
CA ILE A 105 -3.10 -3.75 -1.36
C ILE A 105 -3.24 -3.13 0.04
N LYS A 106 -3.22 -3.97 1.08
CA LYS A 106 -2.98 -3.53 2.46
C LYS A 106 -1.47 -3.64 2.76
N ILE A 107 -0.80 -2.50 2.86
CA ILE A 107 0.66 -2.42 3.07
C ILE A 107 1.04 -3.04 4.41
N GLY A 108 2.17 -3.76 4.42
CA GLY A 108 2.65 -4.48 5.60
C GLY A 108 2.01 -5.87 5.78
N THR A 109 1.14 -6.30 4.86
CA THR A 109 0.49 -7.62 4.88
C THR A 109 0.58 -8.30 3.52
N GLN A 110 0.17 -9.58 3.44
CA GLN A 110 -0.01 -10.28 2.16
C GLN A 110 -1.40 -10.04 1.52
N LYS A 111 -2.31 -9.31 2.19
CA LYS A 111 -3.68 -9.09 1.71
C LYS A 111 -3.69 -8.17 0.48
N ARG A 112 -4.23 -8.69 -0.63
CA ARG A 112 -4.42 -7.94 -1.87
C ARG A 112 -5.64 -8.45 -2.64
N LEU A 113 -6.33 -7.55 -3.35
CA LEU A 113 -7.42 -7.86 -4.27
C LEU A 113 -7.05 -7.38 -5.67
N THR A 114 -7.33 -8.19 -6.68
CA THR A 114 -7.01 -7.89 -8.09
C THR A 114 -8.25 -7.97 -8.98
N GLU A 115 -8.37 -7.05 -9.94
CA GLU A 115 -9.37 -7.03 -11.00
C GLU A 115 -10.80 -7.24 -10.47
N ALA A 116 -11.42 -8.38 -10.80
CA ALA A 116 -12.78 -8.71 -10.40
C ALA A 116 -12.98 -8.81 -8.89
N GLN A 117 -11.91 -9.10 -8.13
CA GLN A 117 -11.98 -9.13 -6.66
C GLN A 117 -12.21 -7.73 -6.07
N CYS A 118 -11.84 -6.67 -6.78
CA CYS A 118 -12.13 -5.29 -6.37
C CYS A 118 -13.61 -4.92 -6.55
N CYS A 119 -14.42 -5.78 -7.19
CA CYS A 119 -15.86 -5.60 -7.36
C CYS A 119 -16.68 -6.51 -6.42
N ARG A 120 -16.04 -7.09 -5.41
CA ARG A 120 -16.64 -8.06 -4.49
C ARG A 120 -16.72 -7.48 -3.09
N ASP A 121 -17.92 -7.09 -2.68
CA ASP A 121 -18.16 -6.49 -1.36
C ASP A 121 -17.70 -7.40 -0.23
N ASP A 122 -17.89 -8.72 -0.34
CA ASP A 122 -17.44 -9.70 0.66
C ASP A 122 -15.91 -9.69 0.87
N LEU A 123 -15.15 -9.49 -0.21
CA LEU A 123 -13.68 -9.41 -0.14
C LEU A 123 -13.20 -8.03 0.32
N LEU A 124 -13.90 -6.98 -0.08
CA LEU A 124 -13.64 -5.62 0.41
C LEU A 124 -13.90 -5.52 1.91
N ASP A 125 -14.94 -6.19 2.37
CA ASP A 125 -15.26 -6.28 3.79
C ASP A 125 -14.14 -7.00 4.51
N LEU A 126 -13.63 -8.12 3.99
CA LEU A 126 -12.54 -8.85 4.62
C LEU A 126 -11.18 -8.08 4.65
N ILE A 127 -10.90 -7.23 3.66
CA ILE A 127 -9.64 -6.45 3.64
C ILE A 127 -9.72 -5.18 4.50
N PHE A 128 -10.90 -4.58 4.62
CA PHE A 128 -11.13 -3.39 5.44
C PHE A 128 -11.55 -3.71 6.88
N ASP A 129 -12.20 -4.85 7.11
CA ASP A 129 -12.56 -5.34 8.43
C ASP A 129 -11.34 -6.02 9.08
N ASN A 130 -11.00 -5.51 10.25
CA ASN A 130 -9.75 -5.79 10.93
C ASN A 130 -9.94 -6.93 11.93
N ASP A 131 -10.04 -8.16 11.45
CA ASP A 131 -9.83 -9.32 12.32
C ASP A 131 -8.34 -9.64 12.39
N SER A 132 -7.77 -9.26 13.53
CA SER A 132 -6.55 -9.72 14.20
C SER A 132 -5.46 -10.45 13.39
N ASP A 133 -4.25 -9.90 13.55
CA ASP A 133 -2.92 -10.54 13.49
C ASP A 133 -2.34 -10.91 12.12
N GLU A 134 -1.40 -10.08 11.68
CA GLU A 134 0.01 -10.49 11.77
C GLU A 134 0.83 -9.28 12.25
N ARG A 135 1.34 -9.41 13.47
CA ARG A 135 2.25 -8.51 14.18
C ARG A 135 3.12 -7.73 13.21
N ARG A 136 3.04 -6.39 13.29
CA ARG A 136 4.14 -5.42 13.14
C ARG A 136 5.43 -6.11 12.65
N ALA A 137 5.52 -6.32 11.33
CA ALA A 137 6.68 -6.99 10.75
C ALA A 137 7.92 -6.22 11.19
N SER A 138 8.79 -6.91 11.92
CA SER A 138 9.99 -6.41 12.58
C SER A 138 9.75 -5.63 13.89
N ALA A 139 9.78 -6.40 14.97
CA ALA A 139 10.66 -6.02 16.06
C ALA A 139 11.98 -5.44 15.52
N ARG A 140 12.40 -4.31 16.09
CA ARG A 140 13.75 -4.15 16.63
C ARG A 140 14.84 -4.85 15.81
N THR A 141 15.28 -4.26 14.71
CA THR A 141 16.63 -4.55 14.21
C THR A 141 17.61 -3.75 15.06
N ASN A 142 18.14 -4.46 16.07
CA ASN A 142 19.41 -4.26 16.75
C ASN A 142 19.83 -2.83 17.15
N VAL A 143 19.60 -2.53 18.42
CA VAL A 143 20.63 -1.88 19.24
C VAL A 143 21.80 -2.86 19.40
N SER A 144 23.03 -2.33 19.38
CA SER A 144 24.34 -2.99 19.51
C SER A 144 24.84 -3.73 18.27
N SER A 145 26.10 -3.65 17.85
CA SER A 145 27.25 -2.83 18.24
C SER A 145 28.32 -3.10 17.17
N SER A 146 29.01 -2.07 16.69
CA SER A 146 30.44 -2.21 16.44
C SER A 146 31.07 -0.83 16.55
N ALA A 147 31.30 -0.43 17.80
CA ALA A 147 32.39 0.48 18.07
C ALA A 147 33.68 -0.30 17.80
N SER A 148 34.35 0.03 16.70
CA SER A 148 35.75 -0.33 16.50
C SER A 148 36.55 0.25 17.66
N LYS A 149 37.22 -0.60 18.44
CA LYS A 149 38.42 -0.24 19.20
C LYS A 149 39.16 -1.48 19.70
N GLN A 150 40.40 -1.55 19.25
CA GLN A 150 41.60 -2.09 19.90
C GLN A 150 41.89 -3.61 19.83
N CYS A 151 42.78 -3.93 18.89
CA CYS A 151 43.71 -5.06 18.92
C CYS A 151 44.70 -4.99 20.11
N CYS A 152 45.17 -6.19 20.51
CA CYS A 152 46.41 -6.52 21.21
C CYS A 152 46.47 -6.13 22.71
N MET A 153 46.93 -6.95 23.65
CA MET A 153 47.81 -8.12 23.59
C MET A 153 47.65 -8.89 24.91
N CYS A 154 47.46 -10.21 24.87
CA CYS A 154 47.60 -11.05 26.05
C CYS A 154 49.08 -11.14 26.43
N ILE A 155 49.36 -10.88 27.71
CA ILE A 155 50.59 -11.19 28.41
C ILE A 155 50.70 -12.72 28.46
N LEU A 156 51.75 -13.26 27.85
CA LEU A 156 52.24 -14.61 28.09
C LEU A 156 53.31 -14.53 29.18
N PHE A 157 53.18 -15.43 30.16
CA PHE A 157 54.29 -15.94 30.96
C PHE A 157 55.35 -16.57 30.06
#